data_AF-A0A7W2Y9X6-F1
#
_entry.id   AF-A0A7W2Y9X6-F1
#
_cell.length_a   1.000
_cell.length_b   1.000
_cell.length_c   1.000
_cell.angle_alpha   90.00
_cell.angle_beta   90.00
_cell.angle_gamma   90.00
#
_symmetry.space_group_name_H-M   'P 1'
#
loop_
_entity.id
_entity.type
_entity.pdbx_description
1 polymer ?
#
loop_
_entity_poly.entity_id
_entity_poly.type
_entity_poly.pdbx_seq_one_letter_code
_entity_poly.pdbx_strand_id
1 'polypeptide(L)'
;MLNFPYPYEDELTYSILARASAHFCSFSHKTWLEQTLKNRCAIATLDFPSHLDELSKLFFLSKISSQDLICQHTLFPLFAPFITQERKDKCFEWMKEKSNGGTHLMSGWAAGRLPKLQSIRYCPMCISEQTNSLGEAYWQRIHQVAGLVTCTKHNCILEDVSDFNHKRHRHEYYRASTVHQTQQPRLSCNELDKRLTPFIQALLNGPERASPKYEQWTWYYHDLIHQSHCEKGQYCCFEAVMEKVLNYWTEAWLQQYNLWPIDTHCSWLHGITRKHRKSFSYLEHIVVLHALHDGKWDINDVLCEVSEIKVTKALVQKGPPKKTSQAVIRKAKCKWLKLVKKLGTKIARTSKAGGLYMWLYRNQHNWLIRLNKRYQRPIDNSTNRVNWRRRDITSTKLLIKIRNQAESDLTLPRHSKLWFLQQLPSNATIGKNLSKLPLTSRFLNAYQETVTEYQIRRLVRAMIYESNLPSWQLLRSAGLSEERMTDVTRKFCESHGLI
;
A
#
# COMPACT_ATOMS: atom_id res chain seq x y z
N MET A 1 -37.69 -7.10 7.54
CA MET A 1 -37.96 -5.78 6.93
C MET A 1 -38.65 -6.03 5.61
N LEU A 2 -39.85 -5.49 5.41
CA LEU A 2 -40.56 -5.58 4.13
C LEU A 2 -40.20 -4.35 3.28
N ASN A 3 -40.15 -4.48 1.96
CA ASN A 3 -39.82 -3.40 1.00
C ASN A 3 -38.41 -2.80 1.15
N PHE A 4 -37.38 -3.64 1.27
CA PHE A 4 -36.00 -3.15 1.17
C PHE A 4 -35.74 -2.61 -0.25
N PRO A 5 -35.12 -1.44 -0.44
CA PRO A 5 -34.99 -0.81 -1.75
C PRO A 5 -34.16 -1.67 -2.70
N TYR A 6 -34.64 -1.81 -3.93
CA TYR A 6 -33.93 -2.53 -4.98
C TYR A 6 -32.66 -1.76 -5.38
N PRO A 7 -31.52 -2.44 -5.64
CA PRO A 7 -30.28 -1.77 -6.05
C PRO A 7 -30.39 -1.16 -7.44
N TYR A 8 -29.94 0.08 -7.61
CA TYR A 8 -29.85 0.69 -8.94
C TYR A 8 -28.62 0.25 -9.74
N GLU A 9 -28.65 0.52 -11.04
CA GLU A 9 -27.51 0.28 -11.91
C GLU A 9 -26.28 1.08 -11.44
N ASP A 10 -25.14 0.40 -11.37
CA ASP A 10 -23.87 0.91 -10.87
C ASP A 10 -23.92 1.45 -9.43
N GLU A 11 -24.90 1.06 -8.63
CA GLU A 11 -25.02 1.50 -7.24
C GLU A 11 -24.07 0.73 -6.31
N LEU A 12 -23.42 1.43 -5.37
CA LEU A 12 -22.65 0.78 -4.30
C LEU A 12 -23.55 0.16 -3.23
N THR A 13 -23.12 -0.97 -2.67
CA THR A 13 -23.75 -1.57 -1.47
C THR A 13 -23.82 -0.58 -0.31
N TYR A 14 -22.81 0.27 -0.18
CA TYR A 14 -22.80 1.40 0.76
C TYR A 14 -23.99 2.35 0.52
N SER A 15 -24.26 2.70 -0.73
CA SER A 15 -25.37 3.57 -1.11
C SER A 15 -26.73 2.92 -0.84
N ILE A 16 -26.87 1.63 -1.14
CA ILE A 16 -28.11 0.88 -0.89
C ILE A 16 -28.48 0.96 0.60
N LEU A 17 -27.51 0.69 1.48
CA LEU A 17 -27.70 0.79 2.93
C LEU A 17 -27.99 2.23 3.38
N ALA A 18 -27.37 3.24 2.74
CA ALA A 18 -27.64 4.64 3.03
C ALA A 18 -29.08 5.03 2.68
N ARG A 19 -29.55 4.69 1.47
CA ARG A 19 -30.92 4.98 1.00
C ARG A 19 -31.97 4.24 1.83
N ALA A 20 -31.74 2.95 2.06
CA ALA A 20 -32.61 2.14 2.90
C ALA A 20 -32.76 2.75 4.31
N SER A 21 -31.69 3.31 4.88
CA SER A 21 -31.79 3.97 6.20
C SER A 21 -32.78 5.14 6.19
N ALA A 22 -32.91 5.87 5.08
CA ALA A 22 -33.89 6.94 4.91
C ALA A 22 -35.32 6.40 4.74
N HIS A 23 -35.52 5.35 3.94
CA HIS A 23 -36.83 4.72 3.70
C HIS A 23 -37.42 4.14 4.99
N PHE A 24 -36.58 3.57 5.85
CA PHE A 24 -36.99 3.02 7.15
C PHE A 24 -36.91 4.02 8.31
N CYS A 25 -36.65 5.31 8.04
CA CYS A 25 -36.52 6.37 9.04
C CYS A 25 -35.59 6.00 10.22
N SER A 26 -34.44 5.37 9.93
CA SER A 26 -33.54 4.89 10.97
C SER A 26 -32.58 6.00 11.44
N PHE A 27 -32.68 6.38 12.71
CA PHE A 27 -31.84 7.44 13.30
C PHE A 27 -30.60 6.90 14.05
N SER A 28 -30.58 5.61 14.40
CA SER A 28 -29.47 4.99 15.13
C SER A 28 -28.65 4.09 14.20
N HIS A 29 -27.42 4.48 13.90
CA HIS A 29 -26.53 3.69 13.04
C HIS A 29 -26.29 2.27 13.57
N LYS A 30 -26.17 2.10 14.90
CA LYS A 30 -25.96 0.76 15.50
C LYS A 30 -27.19 -0.12 15.37
N THR A 31 -28.39 0.45 15.54
CA THR A 31 -29.65 -0.29 15.37
C THR A 31 -29.85 -0.65 13.90
N TRP A 32 -29.52 0.27 12.99
CA TRP A 32 -29.55 0.03 11.55
C TRP A 32 -28.65 -1.13 11.13
N LEU A 33 -27.42 -1.14 11.63
CA LEU A 33 -26.45 -2.21 11.41
C LEU A 33 -26.90 -3.56 11.99
N GLU A 34 -27.51 -3.57 13.18
CA GLU A 34 -28.06 -4.78 13.77
C GLU A 34 -29.21 -5.35 12.93
N GLN A 35 -30.07 -4.49 12.41
CA GLN A 35 -31.23 -4.91 11.63
C GLN A 35 -30.82 -5.45 10.25
N THR A 36 -29.85 -4.81 9.61
CA THR A 36 -29.46 -5.09 8.22
C THR A 36 -28.34 -6.10 8.07
N LEU A 37 -27.31 -6.02 8.91
CA LEU A 37 -26.08 -6.83 8.81
C LEU A 37 -25.92 -7.82 9.98
N LYS A 38 -26.86 -7.82 10.95
CA LYS A 38 -26.77 -8.60 12.20
C LYS A 38 -25.47 -8.36 12.97
N ASN A 39 -24.92 -7.15 12.87
CA ASN A 39 -23.66 -6.78 13.51
C ASN A 39 -23.56 -5.29 13.81
N ARG A 40 -23.70 -4.90 15.09
CA ARG A 40 -23.55 -3.50 15.57
C ARG A 40 -22.18 -2.86 15.35
N CYS A 41 -21.15 -3.66 15.09
CA CYS A 41 -19.76 -3.23 14.97
C CYS A 41 -19.28 -3.18 13.51
N ALA A 42 -20.13 -3.49 12.53
CA ALA A 42 -19.78 -3.42 11.13
C ALA A 42 -19.36 -1.99 10.74
N ILE A 43 -18.27 -1.87 9.96
CA ILE A 43 -17.75 -0.59 9.49
C ILE A 43 -18.38 -0.28 8.14
N ALA A 44 -18.91 0.94 7.99
CA ALA A 44 -19.50 1.43 6.75
C ALA A 44 -18.38 1.67 5.72
N THR A 45 -18.12 0.65 4.92
CA THR A 45 -16.95 0.54 4.04
C THR A 45 -17.39 0.70 2.57
N LEU A 46 -16.69 1.53 1.79
CA LEU A 46 -17.02 1.81 0.38
C LEU A 46 -16.51 0.74 -0.59
N ASP A 47 -15.36 0.12 -0.29
CA ASP A 47 -14.68 -0.80 -1.19
C ASP A 47 -15.18 -2.24 -1.03
N PHE A 48 -14.83 -2.91 0.08
CA PHE A 48 -15.10 -4.32 0.33
C PHE A 48 -15.89 -4.50 1.65
N PRO A 49 -17.22 -4.32 1.62
CA PRO A 49 -18.07 -4.57 2.79
C PRO A 49 -18.08 -6.05 3.19
N SER A 50 -18.53 -6.32 4.41
CA SER A 50 -18.71 -7.66 4.98
C SER A 50 -20.17 -7.88 5.40
N HIS A 51 -20.53 -9.11 5.76
CA HIS A 51 -21.89 -9.52 6.14
C HIS A 51 -22.92 -9.46 5.01
N LEU A 52 -22.49 -9.66 3.77
CA LEU A 52 -23.37 -9.60 2.61
C LEU A 52 -24.35 -10.76 2.52
N ASP A 53 -24.10 -11.90 3.17
CA ASP A 53 -25.09 -12.98 3.27
C ASP A 53 -26.31 -12.53 4.10
N GLU A 54 -26.10 -11.83 5.21
CA GLU A 54 -27.20 -11.28 6.01
C GLU A 54 -27.97 -10.19 5.25
N LEU A 55 -27.24 -9.35 4.52
CA LEU A 55 -27.87 -8.33 3.67
C LEU A 55 -28.70 -8.95 2.54
N SER A 56 -28.20 -10.01 1.89
CA SER A 56 -28.89 -10.70 0.80
C SER A 56 -30.27 -11.23 1.21
N LYS A 57 -30.44 -11.65 2.47
CA LYS A 57 -31.72 -12.13 3.02
C LYS A 57 -32.81 -11.05 3.04
N LEU A 58 -32.44 -9.76 3.05
CA LEU A 58 -33.41 -8.66 2.98
C LEU A 58 -34.03 -8.52 1.58
N PHE A 59 -33.38 -9.06 0.56
CA PHE A 59 -33.83 -9.07 -0.83
C PHE A 59 -34.65 -10.33 -1.19
N PHE A 60 -35.39 -10.90 -0.23
CA PHE A 60 -36.12 -12.15 -0.43
C PHE A 60 -37.12 -12.13 -1.60
N LEU A 61 -37.67 -10.96 -1.95
CA LEU A 61 -38.57 -10.79 -3.11
C LEU A 61 -37.82 -10.72 -4.44
N SER A 62 -36.70 -10.00 -4.48
CA SER A 62 -35.91 -9.78 -5.70
C SER A 62 -34.83 -10.85 -5.94
N LYS A 63 -34.62 -11.76 -4.97
CA LYS A 63 -33.66 -12.88 -5.03
C LYS A 63 -32.22 -12.48 -5.35
N ILE A 64 -31.80 -11.30 -4.87
CA ILE A 64 -30.42 -10.84 -5.03
C ILE A 64 -29.52 -11.61 -4.07
N SER A 65 -28.54 -12.34 -4.62
CA SER A 65 -27.60 -13.11 -3.82
C SER A 65 -26.46 -12.24 -3.27
N SER A 66 -25.74 -12.74 -2.26
CA SER A 66 -24.51 -12.10 -1.81
C SER A 66 -23.43 -12.07 -2.90
N GLN A 67 -23.44 -13.04 -3.82
CA GLN A 67 -22.56 -13.04 -4.98
C GLN A 67 -22.86 -11.85 -5.91
N ASP A 68 -24.14 -11.60 -6.18
CA ASP A 68 -24.57 -10.46 -7.01
C ASP A 68 -24.19 -9.13 -6.36
N LEU A 69 -24.38 -9.00 -5.05
CA LEU A 69 -23.94 -7.82 -4.30
C LEU A 69 -22.43 -7.59 -4.44
N ILE A 70 -21.61 -8.63 -4.30
CA ILE A 70 -20.15 -8.52 -4.43
C ILE A 70 -19.77 -8.12 -5.86
N CYS A 71 -20.30 -8.80 -6.87
CA CYS A 71 -19.90 -8.60 -8.26
C CYS A 71 -20.48 -7.33 -8.90
N GLN A 72 -21.68 -6.92 -8.53
CA GLN A 72 -22.42 -5.84 -9.19
C GLN A 72 -22.54 -4.58 -8.33
N HIS A 73 -22.29 -4.67 -7.02
CA HIS A 73 -22.50 -3.55 -6.09
C HIS A 73 -21.29 -3.28 -5.17
N THR A 74 -20.08 -3.74 -5.53
CA THR A 74 -18.82 -3.38 -4.84
C THR A 74 -17.69 -3.07 -5.82
N LEU A 75 -16.54 -2.61 -5.29
CA LEU A 75 -15.32 -2.39 -6.08
C LEU A 75 -14.46 -3.66 -6.23
N PHE A 76 -14.86 -4.79 -5.66
CA PHE A 76 -14.12 -6.05 -5.71
C PHE A 76 -13.80 -6.57 -7.12
N PRO A 77 -14.67 -6.42 -8.15
CA PRO A 77 -14.37 -6.85 -9.51
C PRO A 77 -13.10 -6.24 -10.12
N LEU A 78 -12.70 -5.03 -9.67
CA LEU A 78 -11.44 -4.42 -10.10
C LEU A 78 -10.19 -5.18 -9.63
N PHE A 79 -10.30 -5.95 -8.54
CA PHE A 79 -9.17 -6.65 -7.92
C PHE A 79 -9.20 -8.15 -8.21
N ALA A 80 -10.39 -8.72 -8.35
CA ALA A 80 -10.59 -10.16 -8.46
C ALA A 80 -9.75 -10.83 -9.58
N PRO A 81 -9.59 -10.25 -10.79
CA PRO A 81 -8.79 -10.88 -11.85
C PRO A 81 -7.28 -10.88 -11.60
N PHE A 82 -6.77 -10.05 -10.68
CA PHE A 82 -5.33 -9.84 -10.47
C PHE A 82 -4.79 -10.50 -9.18
N ILE A 83 -5.66 -11.21 -8.46
CA ILE A 83 -5.32 -12.06 -7.32
C ILE A 83 -5.45 -13.54 -7.70
N THR A 84 -4.82 -14.45 -6.96
CA THR A 84 -4.97 -15.89 -7.26
C THR A 84 -6.37 -16.37 -6.91
N GLN A 85 -6.84 -17.45 -7.57
CA GLN A 85 -8.16 -18.02 -7.31
C GLN A 85 -8.40 -18.31 -5.82
N GLU A 86 -7.42 -18.92 -5.14
CA GLU A 86 -7.48 -19.17 -3.68
C GLU A 86 -7.72 -17.89 -2.86
N ARG A 87 -7.08 -16.78 -3.25
CA ARG A 87 -7.28 -15.48 -2.59
C ARG A 87 -8.64 -14.89 -2.91
N LYS A 88 -9.10 -15.02 -4.17
CA LYS A 88 -10.44 -14.60 -4.60
C LYS A 88 -11.50 -15.32 -3.77
N ASP A 89 -11.44 -16.63 -3.66
CA ASP A 89 -12.39 -17.44 -2.89
C ASP A 89 -12.44 -17.04 -1.42
N LYS A 90 -11.27 -16.81 -0.80
CA LYS A 90 -11.20 -16.30 0.58
C LYS A 90 -11.78 -14.90 0.74
N CYS A 91 -11.56 -14.00 -0.23
CA CYS A 91 -12.19 -12.69 -0.23
C CYS A 91 -13.72 -12.80 -0.33
N PHE A 92 -14.25 -13.69 -1.17
CA PHE A 92 -15.69 -13.96 -1.26
C PHE A 92 -16.26 -14.45 0.08
N GLU A 93 -15.64 -15.47 0.69
CA GLU A 93 -16.04 -16.00 2.00
C GLU A 93 -16.12 -14.88 3.05
N TRP A 94 -15.08 -14.03 3.13
CA TRP A 94 -15.04 -12.94 4.11
C TRP A 94 -15.97 -11.76 3.82
N MET A 95 -16.29 -11.49 2.56
CA MET A 95 -17.30 -10.48 2.22
C MET A 95 -18.72 -10.97 2.51
N LYS A 96 -18.97 -12.27 2.30
CA LYS A 96 -20.24 -12.93 2.68
C LYS A 96 -20.44 -12.94 4.19
N GLU A 97 -19.40 -13.32 4.93
CA GLU A 97 -19.41 -13.44 6.39
C GLU A 97 -18.65 -12.29 7.07
N LYS A 98 -17.68 -12.63 7.94
CA LYS A 98 -16.91 -11.68 8.74
C LYS A 98 -15.44 -11.68 8.31
N SER A 99 -14.93 -10.52 7.89
CA SER A 99 -13.56 -10.39 7.40
C SER A 99 -12.53 -10.01 8.47
N ASN A 100 -12.92 -9.21 9.48
CA ASN A 100 -11.99 -8.51 10.38
C ASN A 100 -10.82 -7.79 9.65
N GLY A 101 -11.07 -7.28 8.44
CA GLY A 101 -10.05 -6.63 7.60
C GLY A 101 -9.20 -7.57 6.75
N GLY A 102 -9.46 -8.88 6.81
CA GLY A 102 -8.78 -9.89 5.98
C GLY A 102 -8.94 -9.63 4.49
N THR A 103 -10.13 -9.21 4.04
CA THR A 103 -10.42 -8.95 2.62
C THR A 103 -9.49 -7.89 2.03
N HIS A 104 -9.26 -6.78 2.74
CA HIS A 104 -8.34 -5.72 2.28
C HIS A 104 -6.88 -6.19 2.22
N LEU A 105 -6.48 -7.11 3.10
CA LEU A 105 -5.12 -7.67 3.08
C LEU A 105 -4.95 -8.66 1.91
N MET A 106 -5.90 -9.57 1.71
CA MET A 106 -5.80 -10.64 0.71
C MET A 106 -6.04 -10.18 -0.73
N SER A 107 -6.91 -9.20 -0.93
CA SER A 107 -7.10 -8.52 -2.22
C SER A 107 -5.85 -7.75 -2.67
N GLY A 108 -4.86 -7.58 -1.78
CA GLY A 108 -3.69 -6.74 -2.05
C GLY A 108 -3.99 -5.25 -1.96
N TRP A 109 -5.21 -4.85 -1.60
CA TRP A 109 -5.55 -3.44 -1.43
C TRP A 109 -4.71 -2.79 -0.34
N ALA A 110 -4.64 -3.34 0.86
CA ALA A 110 -3.91 -2.72 1.98
C ALA A 110 -2.41 -2.50 1.69
N ALA A 111 -1.79 -3.42 0.96
CA ALA A 111 -0.39 -3.34 0.54
C ALA A 111 -0.20 -2.71 -0.86
N GLY A 112 -1.30 -2.34 -1.52
CA GLY A 112 -1.34 -1.80 -2.88
C GLY A 112 -0.88 -0.35 -2.93
N ARG A 113 -0.41 0.08 -4.10
CA ARG A 113 0.12 1.44 -4.30
C ARG A 113 -0.98 2.49 -4.41
N LEU A 114 -2.16 2.09 -4.86
CA LEU A 114 -3.21 3.03 -5.22
C LEU A 114 -3.65 3.90 -4.04
N PRO A 115 -3.93 5.20 -4.28
CA PRO A 115 -4.40 6.09 -3.24
C PRO A 115 -5.68 5.56 -2.62
N LYS A 116 -5.78 5.66 -1.31
CA LYS A 116 -6.97 5.26 -0.57
C LYS A 116 -8.07 6.30 -0.74
N LEU A 117 -9.30 5.82 -0.86
CA LEU A 117 -10.49 6.68 -0.85
C LEU A 117 -10.54 7.42 0.49
N GLN A 118 -10.41 8.74 0.43
CA GLN A 118 -10.50 9.61 1.61
C GLN A 118 -11.91 10.21 1.76
N SER A 119 -12.58 10.46 0.63
CA SER A 119 -13.95 10.93 0.57
C SER A 119 -14.78 10.17 -0.47
N ILE A 120 -16.10 10.28 -0.36
CA ILE A 120 -17.03 9.85 -1.40
C ILE A 120 -17.00 10.90 -2.50
N ARG A 121 -16.80 10.43 -3.74
CA ARG A 121 -16.80 11.27 -4.93
C ARG A 121 -18.14 11.22 -5.65
N TYR A 122 -18.57 12.31 -6.25
CA TYR A 122 -19.81 12.36 -7.00
C TYR A 122 -19.77 13.33 -8.18
N CYS A 123 -20.71 13.15 -9.09
CA CYS A 123 -20.96 14.05 -10.19
C CYS A 123 -22.26 14.84 -9.89
N PRO A 124 -22.23 16.19 -9.82
CA PRO A 124 -23.43 16.99 -9.57
C PRO A 124 -24.55 16.74 -10.59
N MET A 125 -24.18 16.52 -11.85
CA MET A 125 -25.13 16.24 -12.94
C MET A 125 -25.77 14.85 -12.78
N CYS A 126 -25.00 13.81 -12.45
CA CYS A 126 -25.56 12.49 -12.14
C CYS A 126 -26.54 12.55 -10.97
N ILE A 127 -26.20 13.25 -9.87
CA ILE A 127 -27.10 13.41 -8.72
C ILE A 127 -28.40 14.12 -9.14
N SER A 128 -28.31 15.15 -9.99
CA SER A 128 -29.47 15.85 -10.54
C SER A 128 -30.38 14.93 -11.34
N GLU A 129 -29.80 14.20 -12.30
CA GLU A 129 -30.54 13.27 -13.16
C GLU A 129 -31.18 12.16 -12.35
N GLN A 130 -30.47 11.58 -11.38
CA GLN A 130 -31.01 10.55 -10.50
C GLN A 130 -32.19 11.09 -9.68
N THR A 131 -32.05 12.27 -9.08
CA THR A 131 -33.12 12.89 -8.29
C THR A 131 -34.35 13.17 -9.14
N ASN A 132 -34.17 13.69 -10.37
CA ASN A 132 -35.28 14.02 -11.26
C ASN A 132 -35.96 12.79 -11.87
N SER A 133 -35.22 11.72 -12.15
CA SER A 133 -35.76 10.52 -12.82
C SER A 133 -36.24 9.44 -11.85
N LEU A 134 -35.55 9.26 -10.71
CA LEU A 134 -35.82 8.20 -9.74
C LEU A 134 -36.44 8.74 -8.44
N GLY A 135 -36.48 10.06 -8.26
CA GLY A 135 -36.96 10.71 -7.03
C GLY A 135 -35.95 10.70 -5.88
N GLU A 136 -34.79 10.08 -6.07
CA GLU A 136 -33.74 9.97 -5.05
C GLU A 136 -32.37 9.71 -5.69
N ALA A 137 -31.31 10.21 -5.05
CA ALA A 137 -29.93 10.06 -5.50
C ALA A 137 -29.23 8.85 -4.87
N TYR A 138 -28.17 8.36 -5.52
CA TYR A 138 -27.37 7.23 -5.05
C TYR A 138 -25.89 7.38 -5.42
N TRP A 139 -25.00 6.72 -4.65
CA TRP A 139 -23.56 6.73 -4.95
C TRP A 139 -23.22 5.67 -5.98
N GLN A 140 -22.69 6.11 -7.12
CA GLN A 140 -22.20 5.24 -8.18
C GLN A 140 -20.82 4.66 -7.86
N ARG A 141 -20.61 3.39 -8.24
CA ARG A 141 -19.33 2.70 -8.08
C ARG A 141 -18.24 3.37 -8.92
N ILE A 142 -18.55 3.74 -10.16
CA ILE A 142 -17.54 4.27 -11.10
C ILE A 142 -16.88 5.55 -10.58
N HIS A 143 -17.62 6.39 -9.85
CA HIS A 143 -17.09 7.60 -9.23
C HIS A 143 -16.07 7.32 -8.11
N GLN A 144 -16.08 6.12 -7.53
CA GLN A 144 -15.15 5.74 -6.46
C GLN A 144 -13.89 5.04 -6.97
N VAL A 145 -13.72 4.84 -8.29
CA VAL A 145 -12.56 4.13 -8.83
C VAL A 145 -11.30 4.99 -8.81
N ALA A 146 -10.18 4.45 -8.32
CA ALA A 146 -8.89 5.12 -8.45
C ALA A 146 -8.42 5.05 -9.92
N GLY A 147 -8.01 6.18 -10.48
CA GLY A 147 -7.65 6.28 -11.90
C GLY A 147 -8.60 7.16 -12.71
N LEU A 148 -9.78 7.49 -12.17
CA LEU A 148 -10.73 8.41 -12.78
C LEU A 148 -10.92 9.64 -11.88
N VAL A 149 -10.80 10.84 -12.44
CA VAL A 149 -11.14 12.11 -11.77
C VAL A 149 -12.32 12.81 -12.41
N THR A 150 -12.76 12.35 -13.58
CA THR A 150 -13.92 12.87 -14.31
C THR A 150 -15.04 11.83 -14.39
N CYS A 151 -16.27 12.30 -14.44
CA CYS A 151 -17.45 11.48 -14.68
C CYS A 151 -17.45 10.99 -16.13
N THR A 152 -17.63 9.69 -16.33
CA THR A 152 -17.62 9.05 -17.66
C THR A 152 -18.85 9.39 -18.49
N LYS A 153 -19.95 9.79 -17.85
CA LYS A 153 -21.20 10.21 -18.50
C LYS A 153 -21.20 11.69 -18.87
N HIS A 154 -20.78 12.55 -17.94
CA HIS A 154 -20.92 14.01 -18.07
C HIS A 154 -19.64 14.75 -18.41
N ASN A 155 -18.48 14.08 -18.41
CA ASN A 155 -17.16 14.70 -18.62
C ASN A 155 -16.94 15.93 -17.71
N CYS A 156 -17.33 15.83 -16.45
CA CYS A 156 -17.08 16.84 -15.44
C CYS A 156 -16.17 16.29 -14.33
N ILE A 157 -15.44 17.16 -13.65
CA ILE A 157 -14.60 16.79 -12.51
C ILE A 157 -15.51 16.26 -11.39
N LEU A 158 -15.13 15.13 -10.80
CA LEU A 158 -15.81 14.57 -9.65
C LEU A 158 -15.51 15.41 -8.40
N GLU A 159 -16.55 15.70 -7.62
CA GLU A 159 -16.46 16.45 -6.36
C GLU A 159 -16.40 15.50 -5.17
N ASP A 160 -15.67 15.90 -4.13
CA ASP A 160 -15.62 15.19 -2.85
C ASP A 160 -16.69 15.72 -1.90
N VAL A 161 -17.34 14.84 -1.14
CA VAL A 161 -18.24 15.24 -0.05
C VAL A 161 -17.41 15.89 1.07
N SER A 162 -17.69 17.16 1.40
CA SER A 162 -16.92 17.96 2.36
C SER A 162 -17.00 17.45 3.80
N ASP A 163 -18.18 17.01 4.23
CA ASP A 163 -18.45 16.62 5.64
C ASP A 163 -18.20 15.14 5.92
N PHE A 164 -17.59 14.44 4.97
CA PHE A 164 -17.37 13.02 5.10
C PHE A 164 -16.16 12.72 5.99
N ASN A 165 -16.43 12.29 7.23
CA ASN A 165 -15.37 11.96 8.19
C ASN A 165 -15.41 10.49 8.61
N HIS A 166 -14.73 9.66 7.82
CA HIS A 166 -14.53 8.25 8.11
C HIS A 166 -13.97 7.96 9.52
N LYS A 167 -13.23 8.87 10.18
CA LYS A 167 -12.63 8.58 11.49
C LYS A 167 -13.58 8.82 12.66
N ARG A 168 -14.50 9.79 12.54
CA ARG A 168 -15.48 10.12 13.59
C ARG A 168 -16.74 9.25 13.48
N HIS A 169 -17.19 8.95 12.27
CA HIS A 169 -18.46 8.26 12.01
C HIS A 169 -18.28 6.95 11.21
N ARG A 170 -17.42 6.05 11.70
CA ARG A 170 -17.06 4.77 11.03
C ARG A 170 -18.23 3.81 10.76
N HIS A 171 -19.37 4.02 11.41
CA HIS A 171 -20.56 3.17 11.31
C HIS A 171 -21.69 3.84 10.50
N GLU A 172 -21.50 5.09 10.06
CA GLU A 172 -22.51 5.88 9.39
C GLU A 172 -22.47 5.67 7.87
N TYR A 173 -23.65 5.49 7.28
CA TYR A 173 -23.86 5.45 5.85
C TYR A 173 -24.39 6.81 5.38
N TYR A 174 -23.51 7.59 4.75
CA TYR A 174 -23.86 8.91 4.22
C TYR A 174 -24.78 8.76 3.02
N ARG A 175 -25.87 9.53 3.00
CA ARG A 175 -26.87 9.50 1.92
C ARG A 175 -26.46 10.45 0.81
N ALA A 176 -26.66 10.05 -0.45
CA ALA A 176 -26.40 10.93 -1.58
C ALA A 176 -27.29 12.19 -1.59
N SER A 177 -28.50 12.08 -1.03
CA SER A 177 -29.46 13.18 -0.91
C SER A 177 -29.03 14.31 0.02
N THR A 178 -27.99 14.13 0.85
CA THR A 178 -27.49 15.21 1.72
C THR A 178 -26.60 16.21 0.98
N VAL A 179 -26.20 15.88 -0.25
CA VAL A 179 -25.41 16.79 -1.07
C VAL A 179 -26.34 17.83 -1.68
N HIS A 180 -26.19 19.08 -1.24
CA HIS A 180 -26.84 20.21 -1.86
C HIS A 180 -25.99 20.68 -3.04
N GLN A 181 -26.60 20.75 -4.23
CA GLN A 181 -25.97 21.35 -5.41
C GLN A 181 -25.73 22.83 -5.15
N THR A 182 -24.53 23.16 -4.68
CA THR A 182 -24.14 24.55 -4.38
C THR A 182 -23.17 25.10 -5.43
N GLN A 183 -22.60 24.24 -6.28
CA GLN A 183 -21.57 24.61 -7.27
C GLN A 183 -21.96 24.16 -8.68
N GLN A 184 -21.63 25.00 -9.65
CA GLN A 184 -21.77 24.67 -11.08
C GLN A 184 -20.76 23.57 -11.45
N PRO A 185 -21.17 22.57 -12.26
CA PRO A 185 -20.29 21.47 -12.63
C PRO A 185 -19.07 21.98 -13.43
N ARG A 186 -17.87 21.57 -13.01
CA ARG A 186 -16.63 21.89 -13.73
C ARG A 186 -16.40 20.87 -14.84
N LEU A 187 -16.76 21.23 -16.07
CA LEU A 187 -16.49 20.39 -17.25
C LEU A 187 -14.98 20.23 -17.45
N SER A 188 -14.55 19.00 -17.71
CA SER A 188 -13.15 18.66 -17.98
C SER A 188 -13.10 17.43 -18.88
N CYS A 189 -12.34 17.55 -19.97
CA CYS A 189 -12.11 16.49 -20.91
C CYS A 189 -10.72 15.88 -20.65
N ASN A 190 -10.64 14.94 -19.71
CA ASN A 190 -9.39 14.27 -19.39
C ASN A 190 -9.18 13.05 -20.32
N GLU A 191 -8.27 13.19 -21.29
CA GLU A 191 -7.96 12.12 -22.26
C GLU A 191 -7.43 10.84 -21.59
N LEU A 192 -6.74 10.95 -20.44
CA LEU A 192 -6.27 9.77 -19.69
C LEU A 192 -7.45 9.01 -19.05
N ASP A 193 -8.44 9.73 -18.54
CA ASP A 193 -9.65 9.12 -17.97
C ASP A 193 -10.48 8.44 -19.06
N LYS A 194 -10.65 9.09 -20.22
CA LYS A 194 -11.31 8.48 -21.38
C LYS A 194 -10.64 7.19 -21.82
N ARG A 195 -9.30 7.16 -21.80
CA ARG A 195 -8.52 5.96 -22.12
C ARG A 195 -8.73 4.83 -21.11
N LEU A 196 -8.83 5.15 -19.82
CA LEU A 196 -9.00 4.16 -18.75
C LEU A 196 -10.43 3.63 -18.63
N THR A 197 -11.40 4.45 -19.00
CA THR A 197 -12.84 4.20 -18.80
C THR A 197 -13.30 2.85 -19.36
N PRO A 198 -13.00 2.47 -20.62
CA PRO A 198 -13.43 1.17 -21.16
C PRO A 198 -12.91 -0.02 -20.35
N PHE A 199 -11.64 0.02 -19.93
CA PHE A 199 -11.02 -1.05 -19.16
C PHE A 199 -11.64 -1.17 -17.76
N ILE A 200 -11.90 -0.04 -17.11
CA ILE A 200 -12.53 0.00 -15.78
C ILE A 200 -13.97 -0.49 -15.84
N GLN A 201 -14.75 -0.05 -16.84
CA GLN A 201 -16.12 -0.51 -17.04
C GLN A 201 -16.18 -2.00 -17.34
N ALA A 202 -15.30 -2.50 -18.21
CA ALA A 202 -15.19 -3.92 -18.52
C ALA A 202 -14.83 -4.77 -17.30
N LEU A 203 -13.97 -4.27 -16.40
CA LEU A 203 -13.67 -4.95 -15.13
C LEU A 203 -14.84 -4.92 -14.13
N LEU A 204 -15.53 -3.78 -14.00
CA LEU A 204 -16.65 -3.62 -13.05
C LEU A 204 -17.91 -4.38 -13.46
N ASN A 205 -18.18 -4.47 -14.76
CA ASN A 205 -19.39 -5.06 -15.33
C ASN A 205 -19.11 -6.40 -16.03
N GLY A 206 -17.87 -6.87 -16.00
CA GLY A 206 -17.46 -8.12 -16.61
C GLY A 206 -18.06 -9.33 -15.91
N PRO A 207 -18.23 -10.46 -16.62
CA PRO A 207 -18.72 -11.69 -16.02
C PRO A 207 -17.72 -12.22 -15.00
N GLU A 208 -18.20 -13.01 -14.06
CA GLU A 208 -17.33 -13.70 -13.12
C GLU A 208 -16.43 -14.72 -13.86
N ARG A 209 -15.13 -14.65 -13.59
CA ARG A 209 -14.12 -15.56 -14.18
C ARG A 209 -13.21 -16.13 -13.12
N ALA A 210 -12.59 -17.26 -13.44
CA ALA A 210 -11.49 -17.78 -12.64
C ALA A 210 -10.28 -16.84 -12.73
N SER A 211 -9.58 -16.63 -11.61
CA SER A 211 -8.44 -15.73 -11.60
C SER A 211 -7.15 -16.44 -12.03
N PRO A 212 -6.35 -15.85 -12.93
CA PRO A 212 -5.10 -16.44 -13.36
C PRO A 212 -4.07 -16.58 -12.23
N LYS A 213 -3.19 -17.58 -12.38
CA LYS A 213 -2.04 -17.81 -11.50
C LYS A 213 -0.91 -16.84 -11.82
N TYR A 214 -0.01 -16.62 -10.85
CA TYR A 214 1.18 -15.79 -11.05
C TYR A 214 2.09 -16.32 -12.16
N GLU A 215 2.16 -17.64 -12.34
CA GLU A 215 2.91 -18.24 -13.43
C GLU A 215 2.31 -17.87 -14.79
N GLN A 216 0.98 -17.84 -14.91
CA GLN A 216 0.30 -17.46 -16.16
C GLN A 216 0.58 -16.01 -16.52
N TRP A 217 0.43 -15.08 -15.56
CA TRP A 217 0.83 -13.69 -15.74
C TRP A 217 2.31 -13.53 -16.10
N THR A 218 3.20 -14.31 -15.48
CA THR A 218 4.63 -14.29 -15.80
C THR A 218 4.89 -14.68 -17.26
N TRP A 219 4.23 -15.74 -17.74
CA TRP A 219 4.37 -16.20 -19.12
C TRP A 219 3.78 -15.20 -20.11
N TYR A 220 2.59 -14.70 -19.82
CA TYR A 220 1.92 -13.71 -20.66
C TYR A 220 2.76 -12.44 -20.84
N TYR A 221 3.23 -11.84 -19.75
CA TYR A 221 4.09 -10.65 -19.86
C TYR A 221 5.43 -10.94 -20.52
N HIS A 222 6.01 -12.12 -20.30
CA HIS A 222 7.24 -12.51 -20.99
C HIS A 222 7.01 -12.55 -22.50
N ASP A 223 5.94 -13.21 -22.95
CA ASP A 223 5.58 -13.29 -24.37
C ASP A 223 5.28 -11.92 -24.97
N LEU A 224 4.46 -11.11 -24.28
CA LEU A 224 4.11 -9.76 -24.70
C LEU A 224 5.34 -8.84 -24.87
N ILE A 225 6.34 -8.98 -24.00
CA ILE A 225 7.60 -8.22 -24.10
C ILE A 225 8.40 -8.61 -25.37
N HIS A 226 8.38 -9.89 -25.76
CA HIS A 226 9.01 -10.33 -27.01
C HIS A 226 8.24 -9.83 -28.23
N GLN A 227 6.91 -9.87 -28.19
CA GLN A 227 6.07 -9.35 -29.27
C GLN A 227 6.23 -7.84 -29.44
N SER A 228 6.45 -7.10 -28.35
CA SER A 228 6.63 -5.65 -28.36
C SER A 228 8.07 -5.20 -28.64
N HIS A 229 8.96 -6.11 -29.07
CA HIS A 229 10.40 -5.84 -29.33
C HIS A 229 11.15 -5.20 -28.15
N CYS A 230 10.74 -5.51 -26.91
CA CYS A 230 11.31 -4.95 -25.69
C CYS A 230 12.23 -5.95 -24.97
N GLU A 231 12.78 -6.93 -25.69
CA GLU A 231 13.68 -7.93 -25.16
C GLU A 231 15.17 -7.54 -25.27
N LYS A 232 15.96 -8.13 -24.38
CA LYS A 232 17.42 -8.10 -24.34
C LYS A 232 17.92 -9.54 -24.20
N GLY A 233 17.81 -10.29 -25.29
CA GLY A 233 18.04 -11.74 -25.30
C GLY A 233 16.92 -12.49 -24.57
N GLN A 234 17.23 -13.12 -23.44
CA GLN A 234 16.23 -13.84 -22.61
C GLN A 234 15.59 -12.94 -21.53
N TYR A 235 15.94 -11.66 -21.49
CA TYR A 235 15.53 -10.75 -20.43
C TYR A 235 14.73 -9.58 -21.00
N CYS A 236 13.93 -8.93 -20.16
CA CYS A 236 13.28 -7.66 -20.51
C CYS A 236 14.32 -6.52 -20.60
N CYS A 237 14.26 -5.73 -21.68
CA CYS A 237 14.90 -4.43 -21.80
C CYS A 237 14.05 -3.40 -21.05
N PHE A 238 14.41 -3.15 -19.80
CA PHE A 238 13.62 -2.30 -18.91
C PHE A 238 13.48 -0.87 -19.45
N GLU A 239 14.55 -0.34 -20.03
CA GLU A 239 14.57 1.01 -20.60
C GLU A 239 13.55 1.16 -21.74
N ALA A 240 13.41 0.15 -22.60
CA ALA A 240 12.44 0.17 -23.70
C ALA A 240 10.98 0.09 -23.21
N VAL A 241 10.70 -0.75 -22.20
CA VAL A 241 9.36 -0.80 -21.59
C VAL A 241 9.03 0.51 -20.90
N MET A 242 9.99 1.11 -20.20
CA MET A 242 9.81 2.40 -19.53
C MET A 242 9.51 3.51 -20.53
N GLU A 243 10.23 3.57 -21.66
CA GLU A 243 9.98 4.52 -22.74
C GLU A 243 8.56 4.36 -23.31
N LYS A 244 8.13 3.13 -23.60
CA LYS A 244 6.74 2.86 -24.03
C LYS A 244 5.72 3.32 -22.99
N VAL A 245 5.95 3.08 -21.70
CA VAL A 245 5.04 3.55 -20.65
C VAL A 245 4.95 5.08 -20.64
N LEU A 246 6.07 5.78 -20.74
CA LEU A 246 6.11 7.24 -20.74
C LEU A 246 5.51 7.88 -22.00
N ASN A 247 5.46 7.16 -23.12
CA ASN A 247 4.79 7.62 -24.33
C ASN A 247 3.26 7.70 -24.17
N TYR A 248 2.67 6.86 -23.32
CA TYR A 248 1.23 6.86 -23.08
C TYR A 248 0.86 7.57 -21.77
N TRP A 249 1.67 7.46 -20.72
CA TRP A 249 1.33 7.91 -19.37
C TRP A 249 2.28 9.00 -18.90
N THR A 250 1.74 10.18 -18.58
CA THR A 250 2.52 11.31 -18.10
C THR A 250 3.08 11.06 -16.70
N GLU A 251 4.24 11.64 -16.40
CA GLU A 251 4.84 11.54 -15.06
C GLU A 251 3.89 12.06 -13.97
N ALA A 252 3.22 13.18 -14.21
CA ALA A 252 2.26 13.77 -13.28
C ALA A 252 1.11 12.80 -12.93
N TRP A 253 0.57 12.09 -13.92
CA TRP A 253 -0.47 11.11 -13.70
C TRP A 253 0.06 9.89 -12.92
N LEU A 254 1.26 9.40 -13.26
CA LEU A 254 1.90 8.30 -12.52
C LEU A 254 2.18 8.68 -11.06
N GLN A 255 2.60 9.91 -10.80
CA GLN A 255 2.79 10.43 -9.44
C GLN A 255 1.47 10.47 -8.66
N GLN A 256 0.39 10.97 -9.29
CA GLN A 256 -0.94 11.07 -8.68
C GLN A 256 -1.45 9.72 -8.14
N TYR A 257 -1.16 8.61 -8.82
CA TYR A 257 -1.59 7.26 -8.41
C TYR A 257 -0.50 6.43 -7.73
N ASN A 258 0.57 7.06 -7.24
CA ASN A 258 1.74 6.43 -6.58
C ASN A 258 2.44 5.35 -7.43
N LEU A 259 2.37 5.48 -8.75
CA LEU A 259 3.05 4.64 -9.73
C LEU A 259 4.42 5.23 -10.12
N TRP A 260 4.75 6.44 -9.72
CA TRP A 260 6.10 7.00 -9.79
C TRP A 260 6.86 6.79 -8.45
N PRO A 261 8.20 6.63 -8.43
CA PRO A 261 9.15 6.54 -9.55
C PRO A 261 9.23 5.13 -10.19
N ILE A 262 9.28 5.08 -11.53
CA ILE A 262 9.44 3.83 -12.29
C ILE A 262 10.92 3.53 -12.61
N ASP A 263 11.78 4.53 -12.65
CA ASP A 263 13.21 4.46 -13.03
C ASP A 263 14.12 3.77 -11.98
N THR A 264 13.62 3.57 -10.76
CA THR A 264 14.38 2.88 -9.69
C THR A 264 14.59 1.39 -10.00
N HIS A 265 15.78 0.85 -9.68
CA HIS A 265 16.15 -0.56 -9.89
C HIS A 265 15.24 -1.61 -9.20
N CYS A 266 14.35 -1.17 -8.32
CA CYS A 266 13.40 -2.00 -7.57
C CYS A 266 11.94 -1.52 -7.74
N SER A 267 11.62 -0.80 -8.83
CA SER A 267 10.28 -0.30 -9.08
C SER A 267 9.25 -1.42 -9.29
N TRP A 268 7.96 -1.09 -9.15
CA TRP A 268 6.89 -2.05 -9.45
C TRP A 268 6.90 -2.48 -10.92
N LEU A 269 7.37 -1.61 -11.83
CA LEU A 269 7.54 -1.90 -13.25
C LEU A 269 8.58 -3.02 -13.47
N HIS A 270 9.67 -3.04 -12.69
CA HIS A 270 10.58 -4.19 -12.66
C HIS A 270 9.92 -5.46 -12.12
N GLY A 271 8.98 -5.31 -11.18
CA GLY A 271 8.26 -6.43 -10.59
C GLY A 271 7.33 -7.12 -11.58
N ILE A 272 6.52 -6.33 -12.30
CA ILE A 272 5.49 -6.84 -13.23
C ILE A 272 6.10 -7.36 -14.54
N THR A 273 7.23 -6.83 -15.00
CA THR A 273 7.95 -7.32 -16.19
C THR A 273 8.83 -8.55 -15.94
N ARG A 274 8.80 -9.10 -14.71
CA ARG A 274 9.59 -10.26 -14.29
C ARG A 274 8.67 -11.37 -13.77
N LYS A 275 9.29 -12.41 -13.19
CA LYS A 275 8.56 -13.45 -12.47
C LYS A 275 7.67 -12.83 -11.39
N HIS A 276 6.36 -12.98 -11.56
CA HIS A 276 5.37 -12.53 -10.61
C HIS A 276 5.50 -13.33 -9.32
N ARG A 277 5.59 -12.60 -8.20
CA ARG A 277 5.69 -13.14 -6.84
C ARG A 277 4.61 -12.60 -5.92
N LYS A 278 3.80 -11.68 -6.43
CA LYS A 278 2.73 -10.97 -5.75
C LYS A 278 1.72 -10.49 -6.80
N SER A 279 0.53 -10.15 -6.34
CA SER A 279 -0.46 -9.40 -7.12
C SER A 279 -0.02 -7.96 -7.37
N PHE A 280 -0.43 -7.43 -8.51
CA PHE A 280 -0.36 -6.02 -8.86
C PHE A 280 -1.79 -5.48 -8.97
N SER A 281 -1.95 -4.16 -8.83
CA SER A 281 -3.24 -3.49 -8.96
C SER A 281 -3.69 -3.43 -10.43
N TYR A 282 -5.00 -3.26 -10.65
CA TYR A 282 -5.55 -3.11 -12.00
C TYR A 282 -4.90 -1.97 -12.78
N LEU A 283 -4.58 -0.84 -12.15
CA LEU A 283 -3.89 0.25 -12.84
C LEU A 283 -2.45 -0.13 -13.22
N GLU A 284 -1.71 -0.85 -12.37
CA GLU A 284 -0.37 -1.34 -12.74
C GLU A 284 -0.45 -2.25 -13.97
N HIS A 285 -1.46 -3.12 -14.05
CA HIS A 285 -1.71 -3.96 -15.22
C HIS A 285 -2.11 -3.13 -16.45
N ILE A 286 -3.12 -2.27 -16.36
CA ILE A 286 -3.61 -1.44 -17.47
C ILE A 286 -2.50 -0.56 -18.04
N VAL A 287 -1.68 0.07 -17.19
CA VAL A 287 -0.58 0.95 -17.61
C VAL A 287 0.40 0.19 -18.50
N VAL A 288 0.82 -1.01 -18.07
CA VAL A 288 1.83 -1.80 -18.80
C VAL A 288 1.21 -2.47 -20.03
N LEU A 289 0.01 -3.03 -19.92
CA LEU A 289 -0.69 -3.65 -21.04
C LEU A 289 -0.93 -2.65 -22.17
N HIS A 290 -1.43 -1.46 -21.84
CA HIS A 290 -1.67 -0.41 -22.83
C HIS A 290 -0.39 0.07 -23.51
N ALA A 291 0.71 0.16 -22.77
CA ALA A 291 2.01 0.54 -23.32
C ALA A 291 2.60 -0.54 -24.25
N LEU A 292 2.47 -1.82 -23.89
CA LEU A 292 3.06 -2.92 -24.66
C LEU A 292 2.22 -3.31 -25.88
N HIS A 293 0.90 -3.17 -25.81
CA HIS A 293 -0.05 -3.39 -26.93
C HIS A 293 -0.22 -2.17 -27.85
N ASP A 294 0.58 -1.13 -27.67
CA ASP A 294 0.50 0.12 -28.44
C ASP A 294 -0.93 0.69 -28.52
N GLY A 295 -1.63 0.63 -27.38
CA GLY A 295 -2.98 1.15 -27.18
C GLY A 295 -4.13 0.32 -27.76
N LYS A 296 -3.86 -0.79 -28.46
CA LYS A 296 -4.90 -1.61 -29.13
C LYS A 296 -5.07 -2.96 -28.45
N TRP A 297 -5.93 -3.03 -27.45
CA TRP A 297 -6.23 -4.28 -26.73
C TRP A 297 -7.57 -4.19 -26.00
N ASP A 298 -8.12 -5.36 -25.66
CA ASP A 298 -9.29 -5.48 -24.80
C ASP A 298 -8.93 -6.27 -23.53
N ILE A 299 -9.43 -5.82 -22.37
CA ILE A 299 -9.08 -6.43 -21.10
C ILE A 299 -9.70 -7.82 -20.91
N ASN A 300 -10.88 -8.06 -21.49
CA ASN A 300 -11.52 -9.36 -21.42
C ASN A 300 -10.75 -10.39 -22.21
N ASP A 301 -10.30 -10.03 -23.41
CA ASP A 301 -9.49 -10.90 -24.26
C ASP A 301 -8.18 -11.28 -23.56
N VAL A 302 -7.47 -10.29 -23.02
CA VAL A 302 -6.25 -10.53 -22.22
C VAL A 302 -6.50 -11.46 -21.04
N LEU A 303 -7.59 -11.25 -20.29
CA LEU A 303 -7.91 -12.11 -19.14
C LEU A 303 -8.24 -13.55 -19.57
N CYS A 304 -8.89 -13.73 -20.71
CA CYS A 304 -9.14 -15.06 -21.29
C CYS A 304 -7.83 -15.73 -21.70
N GLU A 305 -7.01 -15.04 -22.49
CA GLU A 305 -5.71 -15.53 -22.96
C GLU A 305 -4.80 -15.95 -21.80
N VAL A 306 -4.66 -15.09 -20.78
CA VAL A 306 -3.82 -15.38 -19.60
C VAL A 306 -4.35 -16.61 -18.87
N SER A 307 -5.66 -16.76 -18.74
CA SER A 307 -6.29 -17.89 -18.04
C SER A 307 -6.10 -19.22 -18.79
N GLU A 308 -6.01 -19.19 -20.11
CA GLU A 308 -5.83 -20.36 -20.98
C GLU A 308 -4.38 -20.87 -21.03
N ILE A 309 -3.40 -20.06 -20.60
CA ILE A 309 -1.99 -20.45 -20.59
C ILE A 309 -1.81 -21.71 -19.73
N LYS A 310 -1.52 -22.83 -20.41
CA LYS A 310 -1.14 -24.08 -19.76
C LYS A 310 0.28 -23.96 -19.24
N VAL A 311 0.39 -23.67 -17.95
CA VAL A 311 1.67 -23.72 -17.24
C VAL A 311 2.10 -25.18 -17.14
N THR A 312 2.75 -25.70 -18.16
CA THR A 312 3.57 -26.89 -17.99
C THR A 312 4.60 -26.55 -16.94
N LYS A 313 4.62 -27.31 -15.84
CA LYS A 313 5.81 -27.39 -14.99
C LYS A 313 6.91 -27.98 -15.87
N ALA A 314 7.50 -27.18 -16.73
CA ALA A 314 8.85 -27.42 -17.16
C ALA A 314 9.65 -27.31 -15.87
N LEU A 315 9.84 -28.45 -15.20
CA LEU A 315 11.11 -28.75 -14.59
C LEU A 315 12.12 -28.16 -15.56
N VAL A 316 12.76 -27.06 -15.18
CA VAL A 316 13.90 -26.56 -15.91
C VAL A 316 14.89 -27.72 -15.84
N GLN A 317 14.82 -28.61 -16.83
CA GLN A 317 15.90 -29.50 -17.16
C GLN A 317 16.99 -28.50 -17.47
N LYS A 318 17.93 -28.35 -16.52
CA LYS A 318 19.19 -27.73 -16.80
C LYS A 318 19.70 -28.51 -18.00
N GLY A 319 19.58 -27.92 -19.19
CA GLY A 319 20.23 -28.46 -20.37
C GLY A 319 21.69 -28.75 -19.99
N PRO A 320 22.27 -29.85 -20.48
CA PRO A 320 23.64 -30.21 -20.10
C PRO A 320 24.50 -28.95 -20.27
N PRO A 321 25.30 -28.57 -19.25
CA PRO A 321 26.06 -27.33 -19.30
C PRO A 321 26.87 -27.33 -20.60
N LYS A 322 26.67 -26.31 -21.45
CA LYS A 322 27.49 -26.12 -22.65
C LYS A 322 28.95 -26.33 -22.22
N LYS A 323 29.62 -27.36 -22.75
CA LYS A 323 31.00 -27.69 -22.38
C LYS A 323 31.87 -26.48 -22.70
N THR A 324 32.17 -25.67 -21.68
CA THR A 324 33.03 -24.49 -21.81
C THR A 324 34.40 -24.96 -22.30
N SER A 325 34.92 -24.35 -23.37
CA SER A 325 36.22 -24.75 -23.91
C SER A 325 37.33 -24.62 -22.86
N GLN A 326 38.25 -25.58 -22.85
CA GLN A 326 39.35 -25.64 -21.89
C GLN A 326 40.23 -24.38 -21.93
N ALA A 327 40.31 -23.72 -23.10
CA ALA A 327 41.01 -22.46 -23.29
C ALA A 327 40.40 -21.29 -22.48
N VAL A 328 39.06 -21.20 -22.46
CA VAL A 328 38.34 -20.16 -21.69
C VAL A 328 38.53 -20.38 -20.19
N ILE A 329 38.46 -21.64 -19.74
CA ILE A 329 38.71 -22.02 -18.34
C ILE A 329 40.14 -21.65 -17.95
N ARG A 330 41.14 -21.95 -18.78
CA ARG A 330 42.55 -21.63 -18.51
C ARG A 330 42.78 -20.12 -18.39
N LYS A 331 42.21 -19.33 -19.30
CA LYS A 331 42.30 -17.86 -19.27
C LYS A 331 41.68 -17.28 -18.00
N ALA A 332 40.51 -17.77 -17.59
CA ALA A 332 39.84 -17.37 -16.36
C ALA A 332 40.64 -17.74 -15.10
N LYS A 333 41.18 -18.96 -15.04
CA LYS A 333 42.06 -19.43 -13.96
C LYS A 333 43.31 -18.56 -13.83
N CYS A 334 43.98 -18.24 -14.94
CA CYS A 334 45.17 -17.38 -14.94
C CYS A 334 44.85 -15.95 -14.46
N LYS A 335 43.75 -15.36 -14.91
CA LYS A 335 43.31 -14.03 -14.44
C LYS A 335 43.04 -14.01 -12.94
N TRP A 336 42.30 -15.01 -12.45
CA TRP A 336 41.99 -15.12 -11.02
C TRP A 336 43.24 -15.36 -10.17
N LEU A 337 44.14 -16.23 -10.62
CA LEU A 337 45.41 -16.49 -9.94
C LEU A 337 46.28 -15.23 -9.81
N LYS A 338 46.39 -14.42 -10.88
CA LYS A 338 47.14 -13.15 -10.85
C LYS A 338 46.54 -12.18 -9.83
N LEU A 339 45.21 -12.06 -9.79
CA LEU A 339 44.51 -11.17 -8.86
C LEU A 339 44.68 -11.61 -7.41
N VAL A 340 44.50 -12.90 -7.14
CA VAL A 340 44.58 -13.44 -5.78
C VAL A 340 46.01 -13.42 -5.24
N LYS A 341 47.04 -13.64 -6.07
CA LYS A 341 48.44 -13.44 -5.69
C LYS A 341 48.74 -12.00 -5.26
N LYS A 342 48.22 -11.01 -6.00
CA LYS A 342 48.45 -9.58 -5.74
C LYS A 342 47.68 -9.07 -4.51
N LEU A 343 46.38 -9.33 -4.45
CA LEU A 343 45.45 -8.67 -3.51
C LEU A 343 44.99 -9.57 -2.36
N GLY A 344 45.16 -10.89 -2.45
CA GLY A 344 44.54 -11.86 -1.54
C GLY A 344 43.07 -12.15 -1.87
N THR A 345 42.61 -13.31 -1.43
CA THR A 345 41.29 -13.89 -1.80
C THR A 345 40.10 -12.97 -1.54
N LYS A 346 40.05 -12.32 -0.37
CA LYS A 346 38.89 -11.52 0.06
C LYS A 346 38.74 -10.25 -0.79
N ILE A 347 39.83 -9.49 -0.94
CA ILE A 347 39.86 -8.24 -1.72
C ILE A 347 39.65 -8.54 -3.21
N ALA A 348 40.26 -9.61 -3.73
CA ALA A 348 40.02 -10.03 -5.11
C ALA A 348 38.54 -10.31 -5.39
N ARG A 349 37.81 -10.91 -4.43
CA ARG A 349 36.37 -11.20 -4.55
C ARG A 349 35.48 -9.96 -4.50
N THR A 350 35.78 -8.99 -3.63
CA THR A 350 35.00 -7.75 -3.50
C THR A 350 35.41 -6.64 -4.47
N SER A 351 36.50 -6.81 -5.21
CA SER A 351 36.89 -5.92 -6.32
C SER A 351 35.97 -6.09 -7.55
N LYS A 352 36.25 -5.34 -8.63
CA LYS A 352 35.59 -5.47 -9.95
C LYS A 352 35.68 -6.90 -10.57
N ALA A 353 36.36 -7.86 -9.94
CA ALA A 353 36.45 -9.26 -10.36
C ALA A 353 35.42 -10.21 -9.72
N GLY A 354 34.39 -9.71 -9.02
CA GLY A 354 33.32 -10.54 -8.44
C GLY A 354 32.59 -11.43 -9.46
N GLY A 355 32.38 -10.93 -10.68
CA GLY A 355 31.80 -11.72 -11.78
C GLY A 355 32.66 -12.91 -12.20
N LEU A 356 33.99 -12.72 -12.25
CA LEU A 356 34.96 -13.78 -12.57
C LEU A 356 35.00 -14.87 -11.47
N TYR A 357 34.92 -14.47 -10.20
CA TYR A 357 34.78 -15.38 -9.07
C TYR A 357 33.54 -16.27 -9.22
N MET A 358 32.38 -15.65 -9.46
CA MET A 358 31.11 -16.37 -9.58
C MET A 358 31.09 -17.32 -10.79
N TRP A 359 31.74 -16.94 -11.89
CA TRP A 359 31.89 -17.81 -13.04
C TRP A 359 32.79 -19.03 -12.73
N LEU A 360 33.95 -18.82 -12.10
CA LEU A 360 34.85 -19.91 -11.70
C LEU A 360 34.26 -20.81 -10.62
N TYR A 361 33.42 -20.25 -9.74
CA TYR A 361 32.74 -21.00 -8.69
C TYR A 361 31.76 -22.02 -9.29
N ARG A 362 31.05 -21.64 -10.36
CA ARG A 362 30.10 -22.52 -11.07
C ARG A 362 30.79 -23.55 -11.95
N ASN A 363 31.90 -23.18 -12.60
CA ASN A 363 32.56 -24.03 -13.60
C ASN A 363 33.74 -24.84 -13.05
N GLN A 364 34.41 -24.39 -11.99
CA GLN A 364 35.69 -24.92 -11.47
C GLN A 364 35.77 -24.81 -9.94
N HIS A 365 34.69 -25.21 -9.26
CA HIS A 365 34.50 -25.08 -7.81
C HIS A 365 35.71 -25.57 -6.98
N ASN A 366 36.07 -26.85 -7.14
CA ASN A 366 37.14 -27.48 -6.34
C ASN A 366 38.52 -26.83 -6.55
N TRP A 367 38.78 -26.30 -7.75
CA TRP A 367 40.02 -25.57 -8.01
C TRP A 367 40.00 -24.19 -7.33
N LEU A 368 38.88 -23.48 -7.44
CA LEU A 368 38.71 -22.14 -6.88
C LEU A 368 38.82 -22.14 -5.36
N ILE A 369 38.11 -23.06 -4.68
CA ILE A 369 38.11 -23.16 -3.21
C ILE A 369 39.52 -23.48 -2.69
N ARG A 370 40.21 -24.47 -3.29
CA ARG A 370 41.59 -24.81 -2.91
C ARG A 370 42.55 -23.63 -3.09
N LEU A 371 42.46 -22.92 -4.22
CA LEU A 371 43.31 -21.77 -4.49
C LEU A 371 43.05 -20.63 -3.50
N ASN A 372 41.78 -20.33 -3.25
CA ASN A 372 41.36 -19.26 -2.36
C ASN A 372 41.79 -19.50 -0.91
N LYS A 373 41.80 -20.76 -0.46
CA LYS A 373 42.34 -21.16 0.84
C LYS A 373 43.85 -20.90 0.93
N ARG A 374 44.60 -21.19 -0.14
CA ARG A 374 46.07 -21.00 -0.20
C ARG A 374 46.51 -19.52 -0.13
N TYR A 375 45.70 -18.61 -0.65
CA TYR A 375 45.98 -17.17 -0.69
C TYR A 375 45.06 -16.36 0.23
N GLN A 376 44.51 -17.03 1.24
CA GLN A 376 43.81 -16.39 2.33
C GLN A 376 44.85 -15.65 3.19
N ARG A 377 44.85 -14.32 3.12
CA ARG A 377 45.69 -13.50 3.99
C ARG A 377 44.99 -13.34 5.35
N PRO A 378 45.72 -13.40 6.47
CA PRO A 378 45.17 -13.03 7.77
C PRO A 378 44.63 -11.61 7.71
N ILE A 379 43.54 -11.38 8.43
CA ILE A 379 42.91 -10.06 8.49
C ILE A 379 43.84 -9.17 9.31
N ASP A 380 44.32 -8.08 8.72
CA ASP A 380 44.86 -7.01 9.53
C ASP A 380 43.68 -6.30 10.20
N ASN A 381 43.38 -6.69 11.44
CA ASN A 381 42.33 -6.09 12.27
C ASN A 381 42.78 -4.72 12.84
N SER A 382 43.79 -4.08 12.26
CA SER A 382 44.34 -2.80 12.71
C SER A 382 43.35 -1.64 12.55
N THR A 383 42.29 -1.77 11.74
CA THR A 383 41.29 -0.72 11.51
C THR A 383 39.87 -1.14 11.90
N ASN A 384 39.57 -1.16 13.20
CA ASN A 384 38.25 -0.75 13.75
C ASN A 384 38.12 -0.91 15.28
N ARG A 385 39.20 -0.68 16.05
CA ARG A 385 39.03 -0.55 17.50
C ARG A 385 38.35 0.79 17.77
N VAL A 386 37.02 0.77 17.82
CA VAL A 386 36.19 1.92 18.19
C VAL A 386 36.73 2.46 19.51
N ASN A 387 37.17 3.72 19.49
CA ASN A 387 37.54 4.43 20.72
C ASN A 387 36.26 4.76 21.49
N TRP A 388 35.87 3.87 22.40
CA TRP A 388 34.64 3.98 23.19
C TRP A 388 34.62 5.24 24.06
N ARG A 389 35.76 5.64 24.64
CA ARG A 389 35.86 6.87 25.45
C ARG A 389 35.58 8.13 24.62
N ARG A 390 36.20 8.25 23.44
CA ARG A 390 35.94 9.38 22.53
C ARG A 390 34.48 9.39 22.08
N ARG A 391 33.93 8.21 21.75
CA ARG A 391 32.54 8.07 21.33
C ARG A 391 31.55 8.44 22.43
N ASP A 392 31.84 8.07 23.68
CA ASP A 392 31.01 8.44 24.83
C ASP A 392 30.93 9.96 24.98
N ILE A 393 32.08 10.63 24.99
CA ILE A 393 32.16 12.10 25.09
C ILE A 393 31.43 12.78 23.92
N THR A 394 31.67 12.35 22.68
CA THR A 394 31.02 12.97 21.51
C THR A 394 29.51 12.75 21.50
N SER A 395 29.05 11.55 21.88
CA SER A 395 27.62 11.24 21.93
C SER A 395 26.93 12.05 23.03
N THR A 396 27.52 12.13 24.23
CA THR A 396 26.98 12.94 25.32
C THR A 396 26.91 14.43 24.96
N LYS A 397 27.96 15.00 24.33
CA LYS A 397 27.93 16.41 23.89
C LYS A 397 26.80 16.69 22.89
N LEU A 398 26.59 15.77 21.94
CA LEU A 398 25.52 15.91 20.96
C LEU A 398 24.14 15.78 21.63
N LEU A 399 23.98 14.84 22.55
CA LEU A 399 22.75 14.66 23.32
C LEU A 399 22.39 15.89 24.16
N ILE A 400 23.38 16.56 24.78
CA ILE A 400 23.18 17.82 25.50
C ILE A 400 22.66 18.90 24.54
N LYS A 401 23.27 19.02 23.35
CA LYS A 401 22.81 19.98 22.34
C LYS A 401 21.37 19.71 21.89
N ILE A 402 21.05 18.44 21.61
CA ILE A 402 19.70 18.01 21.21
C ILE A 402 18.69 18.36 22.30
N ARG A 403 19.00 18.06 23.57
CA ARG A 403 18.12 18.39 24.71
C ARG A 403 17.87 19.89 24.78
N ASN A 404 18.91 20.72 24.73
CA ASN A 404 18.76 22.18 24.82
C ASN A 404 17.95 22.74 23.65
N GLN A 405 18.06 22.16 22.46
CA GLN A 405 17.25 22.57 21.30
C GLN A 405 15.79 22.13 21.42
N ALA A 406 15.54 21.00 22.09
CA ALA A 406 14.20 20.43 22.27
C ALA A 406 13.46 20.99 23.50
N GLU A 407 14.15 21.68 24.41
CA GLU A 407 13.60 22.13 25.70
C GLU A 407 12.47 23.15 25.54
N SER A 408 12.54 24.01 24.52
CA SER A 408 11.51 25.02 24.25
C SER A 408 10.36 24.52 23.37
N ASP A 409 10.48 23.36 22.72
CA ASP A 409 9.48 22.85 21.79
C ASP A 409 8.55 21.83 22.46
N LEU A 410 7.39 22.32 22.90
CA LEU A 410 6.35 21.51 23.53
C LEU A 410 5.66 20.55 22.55
N THR A 411 5.85 20.71 21.23
CA THR A 411 5.17 19.88 20.21
C THR A 411 5.84 18.53 19.99
N LEU A 412 7.11 18.40 20.38
CA LEU A 412 7.91 17.21 20.15
C LEU A 412 7.33 15.96 20.86
N PRO A 413 7.56 14.76 20.29
CA PRO A 413 7.20 13.51 20.94
C PRO A 413 7.95 13.33 22.27
N ARG A 414 7.54 12.33 23.06
CA ARG A 414 8.18 12.04 24.36
C ARG A 414 9.69 11.87 24.21
N HIS A 415 10.46 12.59 25.02
CA HIS A 415 11.92 12.50 25.04
C HIS A 415 12.41 11.23 25.77
N SER A 416 12.06 10.07 25.24
CA SER A 416 12.47 8.76 25.77
C SER A 416 13.94 8.45 25.45
N LYS A 417 14.53 7.45 26.13
CA LYS A 417 15.89 6.97 25.79
C LYS A 417 16.01 6.60 24.31
N LEU A 418 14.98 5.96 23.75
CA LEU A 418 14.95 5.58 22.35
C LEU A 418 14.91 6.80 21.43
N TRP A 419 14.12 7.81 21.78
CA TRP A 419 14.06 9.07 21.02
C TRP A 419 15.43 9.73 20.96
N PHE A 420 16.11 9.92 22.11
CA PHE A 420 17.46 10.45 22.15
C PHE A 420 18.47 9.62 21.35
N LEU A 421 18.39 8.29 21.43
CA LEU A 421 19.27 7.40 20.66
C LEU A 421 19.05 7.53 19.15
N GLN A 422 17.81 7.66 18.69
CA GLN A 422 17.47 7.79 17.26
C GLN A 422 18.08 9.03 16.61
N GLN A 423 18.33 10.09 17.39
CA GLN A 423 18.97 11.33 16.91
C GLN A 423 20.49 11.21 16.72
N LEU A 424 21.11 10.08 17.09
CA LEU A 424 22.55 9.88 16.96
C LEU A 424 22.94 9.18 15.65
N PRO A 425 24.02 9.58 14.97
CA PRO A 425 24.44 9.01 13.68
C PRO A 425 24.92 7.54 13.74
N SER A 426 25.14 6.99 14.94
CA SER A 426 25.53 5.58 15.14
C SER A 426 24.62 4.89 16.18
N ASN A 427 23.33 5.21 16.15
CA ASN A 427 22.31 4.79 17.11
C ASN A 427 22.33 3.28 17.43
N ALA A 428 22.43 2.40 16.42
CA ALA A 428 22.40 0.96 16.59
C ALA A 428 23.63 0.43 17.34
N THR A 429 24.81 1.01 17.07
CA THR A 429 26.06 0.62 17.73
C THR A 429 26.13 1.15 19.16
N ILE A 430 25.68 2.39 19.36
CA ILE A 430 25.63 3.05 20.67
C ILE A 430 24.64 2.32 21.58
N GLY A 431 23.42 2.06 21.10
CA GLY A 431 22.38 1.35 21.86
C GLY A 431 22.82 -0.05 22.30
N LYS A 432 23.49 -0.81 21.42
CA LYS A 432 23.99 -2.16 21.74
C LYS A 432 25.21 -2.17 22.69
N ASN A 433 25.89 -1.03 22.88
CA ASN A 433 27.12 -0.95 23.67
C ASN A 433 27.03 0.12 24.78
N LEU A 434 25.85 0.42 25.30
CA LEU A 434 25.67 1.41 26.37
C LEU A 434 26.48 1.08 27.63
N SER A 435 26.76 -0.20 27.91
CA SER A 435 27.63 -0.62 29.02
C SER A 435 29.07 -0.10 28.90
N LYS A 436 29.51 0.27 27.68
CA LYS A 436 30.83 0.85 27.40
C LYS A 436 30.81 2.39 27.32
N LEU A 437 29.65 3.00 27.55
CA LEU A 437 29.38 4.43 27.35
C LEU A 437 28.72 5.02 28.62
N PRO A 438 29.46 5.10 29.75
CA PRO A 438 28.89 5.53 31.03
C PRO A 438 28.30 6.94 31.02
N LEU A 439 28.90 7.91 30.31
CA LEU A 439 28.39 9.28 30.24
C LEU A 439 27.08 9.34 29.44
N THR A 440 27.03 8.65 28.31
CA THR A 440 25.84 8.52 27.47
C THR A 440 24.72 7.83 28.24
N SER A 441 25.03 6.72 28.93
CA SER A 441 24.06 6.01 29.76
C SER A 441 23.50 6.89 30.89
N ARG A 442 24.38 7.61 31.60
CA ARG A 442 23.96 8.54 32.66
C ARG A 442 23.08 9.65 32.13
N PHE A 443 23.42 10.23 30.98
CA PHE A 443 22.59 11.23 30.31
C PHE A 443 21.19 10.69 30.00
N LEU A 444 21.11 9.53 29.33
CA LEU A 444 19.84 8.92 28.93
C LEU A 444 18.96 8.57 30.14
N ASN A 445 19.56 8.19 31.27
CA ASN A 445 18.81 7.90 32.49
C ASN A 445 18.32 9.17 33.20
N ALA A 446 19.11 10.24 33.18
CA ALA A 446 18.81 11.48 33.89
C ALA A 446 17.82 12.39 33.14
N TYR A 447 17.87 12.42 31.81
CA TYR A 447 17.09 13.35 30.99
C TYR A 447 15.98 12.69 30.17
N GLN A 448 15.74 11.40 30.37
CA GLN A 448 14.56 10.78 29.79
C GLN A 448 13.30 11.37 30.43
N GLU A 449 12.34 11.71 29.59
CA GLU A 449 11.03 12.12 30.05
C GLU A 449 10.25 10.89 30.51
N THR A 450 9.69 10.92 31.72
CA THR A 450 8.77 9.90 32.22
C THR A 450 7.43 9.96 31.48
N VAL A 451 6.58 8.97 31.67
CA VAL A 451 5.22 9.02 31.09
C VAL A 451 4.48 10.23 31.69
N THR A 452 4.52 10.39 33.02
CA THR A 452 3.90 11.49 33.75
C THR A 452 4.34 12.86 33.23
N GLU A 453 5.65 13.10 33.13
CA GLU A 453 6.18 14.39 32.64
C GLU A 453 5.68 14.69 31.23
N TYR A 454 5.63 13.68 30.35
CA TYR A 454 5.11 13.86 28.99
C TYR A 454 3.60 14.10 28.94
N GLN A 455 2.83 13.50 29.86
CA GLN A 455 1.40 13.80 29.97
C GLN A 455 1.18 15.25 30.42
N ILE A 456 1.92 15.70 31.45
CA ILE A 456 1.87 17.08 31.93
C ILE A 456 2.30 18.06 30.85
N ARG A 457 3.40 17.80 30.11
CA ARG A 457 3.85 18.67 29.01
C ARG A 457 2.79 18.84 27.93
N ARG A 458 2.08 17.78 27.57
CA ARG A 458 0.97 17.85 26.60
C ARG A 458 -0.23 18.62 27.12
N LEU A 459 -0.53 18.53 28.42
CA LEU A 459 -1.57 19.34 29.06
C LEU A 459 -1.20 20.82 29.07
N VAL A 460 0.01 21.15 29.51
CA VAL A 460 0.53 22.53 29.52
C VAL A 460 0.50 23.12 28.11
N ARG A 461 0.90 22.34 27.10
CA ARG A 461 0.76 22.74 25.70
C ARG A 461 -0.70 23.06 25.34
N ALA A 462 -1.64 22.17 25.66
CA ALA A 462 -3.07 22.41 25.40
C ALA A 462 -3.57 23.69 26.08
N MET A 463 -3.18 23.93 27.35
CA MET A 463 -3.55 25.15 28.08
C MET A 463 -3.00 26.44 27.44
N ILE A 464 -1.76 26.41 26.93
CA ILE A 464 -1.11 27.57 26.31
C ILE A 464 -1.75 27.92 24.97
N TYR A 465 -2.02 26.92 24.11
CA TYR A 465 -2.51 27.17 22.74
C TYR A 465 -4.04 27.25 22.64
N GLU A 466 -4.78 26.69 23.60
CA GLU A 466 -6.24 26.60 23.58
C GLU A 466 -6.87 27.19 24.86
N SER A 467 -6.43 28.39 25.25
CA SER A 467 -6.95 29.12 26.41
C SER A 467 -8.45 29.38 26.22
N ASN A 468 -9.29 28.94 27.17
CA ASN A 468 -10.78 29.03 27.21
C ASN A 468 -11.59 27.80 26.75
N LEU A 469 -10.98 26.63 26.55
CA LEU A 469 -11.76 25.42 26.29
C LEU A 469 -12.24 24.73 27.59
N PRO A 470 -13.44 24.10 27.59
CA PRO A 470 -13.88 23.23 28.68
C PRO A 470 -12.89 22.10 28.93
N SER A 471 -12.75 21.67 30.19
CA SER A 471 -11.69 20.76 30.61
C SER A 471 -11.64 19.42 29.84
N TRP A 472 -12.80 18.88 29.46
CA TRP A 472 -12.87 17.65 28.64
C TRP A 472 -12.31 17.84 27.22
N GLN A 473 -12.38 19.06 26.65
CA GLN A 473 -11.79 19.37 25.34
C GLN A 473 -10.27 19.51 25.45
N LEU A 474 -9.77 20.13 26.53
CA LEU A 474 -8.33 20.22 26.83
C LEU A 474 -7.69 18.85 27.01
N LEU A 475 -8.35 17.94 27.74
CA LEU A 475 -7.89 16.55 27.88
C LEU A 475 -7.82 15.84 26.52
N ARG A 476 -8.81 16.08 25.66
CA ARG A 476 -8.86 15.49 24.32
C ARG A 476 -7.79 16.06 23.39
N SER A 477 -7.51 17.36 23.42
CA SER A 477 -6.44 17.97 22.61
C SER A 477 -5.04 17.59 23.09
N ALA A 478 -4.87 17.34 24.40
CA ALA A 478 -3.68 16.71 24.97
C ALA A 478 -3.55 15.20 24.65
N GLY A 479 -4.61 14.58 24.11
CA GLY A 479 -4.65 13.14 23.80
C GLY A 479 -4.64 12.26 25.04
N LEU A 480 -5.33 12.69 26.10
CA LEU A 480 -5.47 12.01 27.39
C LEU A 480 -6.93 11.61 27.66
N SER A 481 -7.09 10.54 28.43
CA SER A 481 -8.36 10.07 28.98
C SER A 481 -8.16 9.73 30.46
N GLU A 482 -9.23 9.69 31.25
CA GLU A 482 -9.15 9.40 32.68
C GLU A 482 -8.43 8.08 33.00
N GLU A 483 -8.66 7.07 32.18
CA GLU A 483 -8.04 5.74 32.27
C GLU A 483 -6.53 5.74 31.99
N ARG A 484 -6.04 6.71 31.22
CA ARG A 484 -4.64 6.76 30.75
C ARG A 484 -3.76 7.69 31.56
N MET A 485 -4.34 8.49 32.46
CA MET A 485 -3.57 9.41 33.30
C MET A 485 -2.83 8.66 34.40
N THR A 486 -1.61 9.06 34.67
CA THR A 486 -0.93 8.66 35.90
C THR A 486 -1.50 9.41 37.10
N ASP A 487 -1.34 8.88 38.31
CA ASP A 487 -1.90 9.51 39.52
C ASP A 487 -1.37 10.93 39.75
N VAL A 488 -0.11 11.19 39.37
CA VAL A 488 0.49 12.51 39.44
C VAL A 488 -0.11 13.46 38.40
N THR A 489 -0.38 12.98 37.19
CA THR A 489 -1.09 13.77 36.17
C THR A 489 -2.53 14.06 36.59
N ARG A 490 -3.20 13.13 37.29
CA ARG A 490 -4.55 13.35 37.85
C ARG A 490 -4.54 14.46 38.91
N LYS A 491 -3.63 14.39 39.88
CA LYS A 491 -3.45 15.45 40.89
C LYS A 491 -3.13 16.81 40.27
N PHE A 492 -2.35 16.82 39.19
CA PHE A 492 -2.07 18.05 38.43
C PHE A 492 -3.34 18.61 37.77
N CYS A 493 -4.22 17.75 37.24
CA CYS A 493 -5.50 18.18 36.67
C CYS A 493 -6.44 18.74 37.75
N GLU A 494 -6.55 18.06 38.90
CA GLU A 494 -7.37 18.49 40.05
C GLU A 494 -6.93 19.88 40.56
N SER A 495 -5.62 20.10 40.72
CA SER A 495 -5.08 21.38 41.21
C SER A 495 -5.29 22.56 40.25
N HIS A 496 -5.60 22.30 38.97
CA HIS A 496 -5.84 23.32 37.95
C HIS A 496 -7.30 23.34 37.48
N GLY A 497 -8.22 22.68 38.19
CA GLY A 497 -9.66 22.68 37.89
C GLY A 497 -10.03 22.00 36.57
N LEU A 498 -9.20 21.08 36.08
CA LEU A 498 -9.46 20.34 34.84
C LEU A 498 -10.36 19.12 35.05
N ILE A 499 -10.47 18.61 36.28
CA ILE A 499 -11.30 17.46 36.65
C ILE A 499 -11.85 17.71 38.04
#